data_AF-A0A7G2RPM7-F1
#
_entry.id   AF-A0A7G2RPM7-F1
#
_cell.length_a   1.000
_cell.length_b   1.000
_cell.length_c   1.000
_cell.angle_alpha   90.00
_cell.angle_beta   90.00
_cell.angle_gamma   90.00
#
_symmetry.space_group_name_H-M   'P 1'
#
loop_
_entity.id
_entity.type
_entity.pdbx_description
1 polymer ?
#
loop_
_entity_poly.entity_id
_entity_poly.type
_entity_poly.pdbx_seq_one_letter_code
_entity_poly.pdbx_strand_id
1 'polypeptide(L)' 'MSATPPKKKAPAKKASAAKPPVAPKKRGSLTKRQEETLKKHSVHHTKKHMDMMRKLMKEGKTFTEAHKMAMKKIGK' A
#
# COMPACT_ATOMS: atom_id res chain seq x y z
N MET A 1 6.81 11.44 -41.58
CA MET A 1 6.94 10.32 -40.61
C MET A 1 7.79 10.76 -39.43
N SER A 2 7.20 11.11 -38.29
CA SER A 2 7.88 11.28 -36.99
C SER A 2 6.83 11.57 -35.91
N ALA A 3 6.09 10.53 -35.51
CA ALA A 3 5.13 10.64 -34.41
C ALA A 3 5.88 10.50 -33.07
N THR A 4 6.12 11.63 -32.41
CA THR A 4 6.59 11.69 -31.03
C THR A 4 5.59 10.98 -30.10
N PRO A 5 6.00 10.03 -29.23
CA PRO A 5 5.08 9.36 -28.34
C PRO A 5 4.62 10.30 -27.20
N PRO A 6 3.30 10.38 -26.91
CA PRO A 6 2.79 11.24 -25.84
C PRO A 6 3.17 10.70 -24.46
N LYS A 7 3.68 11.60 -23.61
CA LYS A 7 3.92 11.38 -22.18
C LYS A 7 2.69 10.73 -21.55
N LYS A 8 2.81 9.48 -21.09
CA LYS A 8 1.79 8.82 -20.26
C LYS A 8 1.63 9.59 -18.96
N LYS A 9 0.65 10.48 -18.93
CA LYS A 9 0.10 11.14 -17.75
C LYS A 9 -0.20 10.08 -16.71
N ALA A 10 0.56 10.09 -15.62
CA ALA A 10 0.27 9.25 -14.46
C ALA A 10 -1.19 9.48 -14.04
N PRO A 11 -2.02 8.44 -13.85
CA PRO A 11 -3.36 8.64 -13.38
C PRO A 11 -3.30 9.05 -11.90
N ALA A 12 -3.44 10.34 -11.64
CA ALA A 12 -4.03 10.84 -10.42
C ALA A 12 -5.44 10.22 -10.33
N LYS A 13 -5.58 9.13 -9.57
CA LYS A 13 -6.87 8.51 -9.29
C LYS A 13 -7.06 8.34 -7.78
N LYS A 14 -7.87 9.28 -7.29
CA LYS A 14 -8.99 9.08 -6.37
C LYS A 14 -8.62 8.89 -4.90
N ALA A 15 -8.80 9.98 -4.16
CA ALA A 15 -9.23 9.95 -2.78
C ALA A 15 -10.49 9.06 -2.69
N SER A 16 -10.34 7.86 -2.11
CA SER A 16 -11.48 7.08 -1.65
C SER A 16 -11.80 7.55 -0.24
N ALA A 17 -12.96 8.18 -0.10
CA ALA A 17 -13.47 8.80 1.11
C ALA A 17 -13.57 7.84 2.31
N ALA A 18 -13.19 8.41 3.46
CA ALA A 18 -13.81 8.28 4.78
C ALA A 18 -13.91 6.90 5.48
N LYS A 19 -12.85 6.58 6.22
CA LYS A 19 -12.95 6.17 7.64
C LYS A 19 -12.00 7.08 8.42
N PRO A 20 -12.34 7.52 9.65
CA PRO A 20 -11.61 8.61 10.32
C PRO A 20 -10.13 8.25 10.42
N PRO A 21 -9.21 9.23 10.31
CA PRO A 21 -7.81 8.97 10.61
C PRO A 21 -7.78 8.61 12.09
N VAL A 22 -7.64 7.32 12.40
CA VAL A 22 -7.32 6.90 13.75
C VAL A 22 -6.06 7.66 14.15
N ALA A 23 -6.19 8.47 15.20
CA ALA A 23 -5.12 9.35 15.70
C ALA A 23 -3.76 8.64 15.66
N PRO A 24 -2.67 9.32 15.27
CA PRO A 24 -1.38 8.69 14.99
C PRO A 24 -0.82 8.04 16.26
N LYS A 25 -1.16 6.76 16.50
CA LYS A 25 -0.56 5.96 17.57
C LYS A 25 0.90 5.68 17.20
N LYS A 26 1.78 5.88 18.20
CA LYS A 26 3.25 5.72 18.20
C LYS A 26 3.84 5.07 16.93
N ARG A 27 4.68 5.84 16.24
CA ARG A 27 5.36 5.59 14.94
C ARG A 27 6.38 4.43 14.92
N GLY A 28 6.14 3.32 15.62
CA GLY A 28 7.13 2.23 15.75
C GLY A 28 6.59 0.82 15.52
N SER A 29 5.32 0.56 15.80
CA SER A 29 4.74 -0.77 15.75
C SER A 29 3.41 -0.80 14.99
N LEU A 30 3.15 -1.93 14.34
CA LEU A 30 1.84 -2.19 13.74
C LEU A 30 0.82 -2.34 14.85
N THR A 31 -0.34 -1.72 14.68
CA THR A 31 -1.48 -1.96 15.57
C THR A 31 -1.99 -3.39 15.39
N LYS A 32 -2.57 -3.99 16.43
CA LYS A 32 -3.17 -5.34 16.36
C LYS A 32 -4.11 -5.51 15.16
N ARG A 33 -4.92 -4.48 14.88
CA ARG A 33 -5.83 -4.44 13.71
C ARG A 33 -5.08 -4.51 12.37
N GLN A 34 -3.95 -3.82 12.25
CA GLN A 34 -3.10 -3.90 11.06
C GLN A 34 -2.48 -5.29 10.91
N GLU A 35 -2.02 -5.89 12.01
CA GLU A 35 -1.48 -7.26 12.00
C GLU A 35 -2.54 -8.30 11.59
N GLU A 36 -3.74 -8.22 12.13
CA GLU A 36 -4.86 -9.07 11.74
C GLU A 36 -5.22 -8.92 10.26
N THR A 37 -5.21 -7.68 9.76
CA THR A 37 -5.45 -7.40 8.34
C THR A 37 -4.37 -8.04 7.48
N LEU A 38 -3.10 -7.94 7.88
CA LEU A 38 -1.98 -8.56 7.17
C LEU A 38 -2.04 -10.10 7.22
N LYS A 39 -2.43 -10.70 8.36
CA LYS A 39 -2.60 -12.15 8.50
C LYS A 39 -3.68 -12.69 7.56
N LYS A 40 -4.83 -12.00 7.47
CA LYS A 40 -5.90 -12.38 6.53
C LYS A 40 -5.45 -12.21 5.08
N HIS A 41 -4.64 -11.19 4.80
CA HIS A 41 -4.20 -10.88 3.45
C HIS A 41 -3.04 -11.77 2.97
N SER A 42 -2.21 -12.28 3.87
CA SER A 42 -1.04 -13.10 3.51
C SER A 42 -1.39 -14.40 2.79
N VAL A 43 -2.64 -14.88 2.90
CA VAL A 43 -3.11 -16.09 2.21
C VAL A 43 -3.08 -15.95 0.69
N HIS A 44 -3.21 -14.72 0.17
CA HIS A 44 -3.29 -14.46 -1.27
C HIS A 44 -1.99 -13.97 -1.91
N HIS A 45 -0.92 -13.85 -1.11
CA HIS A 45 0.28 -13.12 -1.50
C HIS A 45 1.56 -13.79 -1.02
N THR A 46 2.64 -13.51 -1.74
CA THR A 46 3.97 -14.01 -1.37
C THR A 46 4.50 -13.35 -0.09
N LYS A 47 5.45 -14.02 0.57
CA LYS A 47 6.15 -13.48 1.74
C LYS A 47 6.83 -12.14 1.44
N LYS A 48 7.43 -12.01 0.25
CA LYS A 48 8.06 -10.76 -0.24
C LYS A 48 7.05 -9.62 -0.31
N HIS A 49 5.86 -9.88 -0.84
CA HIS A 49 4.78 -8.89 -0.87
C HIS A 49 4.39 -8.45 0.56
N MET A 50 4.19 -9.41 1.46
CA MET A 50 3.83 -9.14 2.85
C MET A 50 4.90 -8.36 3.62
N ASP A 51 6.18 -8.64 3.38
CA ASP A 51 7.29 -7.94 4.02
C ASP A 51 7.36 -6.47 3.57
N MET A 52 7.14 -6.22 2.28
CA MET A 52 7.04 -4.85 1.76
C MET A 52 5.86 -4.11 2.38
N MET A 53 4.69 -4.75 2.46
CA MET A 53 3.52 -4.15 3.12
C MET A 53 3.79 -3.81 4.58
N ARG A 54 4.39 -4.73 5.34
CA ARG A 54 4.78 -4.49 6.74
C ARG A 54 5.72 -3.31 6.87
N LYS A 55 6.72 -3.20 6.01
CA LYS A 55 7.67 -2.08 5.99
C LYS A 55 6.96 -0.75 5.73
N LEU A 56 6.14 -0.68 4.69
CA LEU A 56 5.40 0.53 4.33
C LEU A 56 4.41 0.97 5.42
N MET A 57 3.75 0.01 6.08
CA MET A 57 2.83 0.30 7.17
C MET A 57 3.58 0.76 8.45
N LYS A 58 4.79 0.27 8.69
CA LYS A 58 5.68 0.82 9.74
C LYS A 58 6.14 2.25 9.44
N GLU A 59 6.35 2.58 8.16
CA GLU A 59 6.63 3.95 7.70
C GLU A 59 5.40 4.89 7.82
N GLY A 60 4.26 4.39 8.28
CA GLY A 60 3.04 5.19 8.48
C GLY A 60 2.09 5.22 7.29
N LYS A 61 2.37 4.45 6.23
CA LYS A 61 1.45 4.34 5.08
C LYS A 61 0.23 3.52 5.46
N THR A 62 -0.90 3.88 4.88
CA THR A 62 -2.14 3.12 5.04
C THR A 62 -2.02 1.75 4.35
N PHE A 63 -2.83 0.79 4.76
CA PHE A 63 -2.87 -0.55 4.14
C PHE A 63 -3.05 -0.46 2.62
N THR A 64 -3.95 0.40 2.14
CA THR A 64 -4.25 0.54 0.71
C THR A 64 -3.08 1.14 -0.08
N GLU A 65 -2.38 2.13 0.49
CA GLU A 65 -1.18 2.71 -0.12
C GLU A 65 -0.03 1.71 -0.15
N ALA A 66 0.17 1.00 0.97
CA ALA A 66 1.17 -0.06 1.08
C ALA A 66 0.92 -1.17 0.06
N HIS A 67 -0.32 -1.61 -0.08
CA HIS A 67 -0.73 -2.64 -1.03
C HIS A 67 -0.50 -2.18 -2.49
N LYS A 68 -0.92 -0.96 -2.84
CA LYS A 68 -0.68 -0.40 -4.20
C LYS A 68 0.80 -0.31 -4.53
N MET A 69 1.64 0.10 -3.56
CA MET A 69 3.09 0.19 -3.77
C MET A 69 3.74 -1.20 -3.85
N ALA A 70 3.34 -2.14 -2.99
CA ALA A 70 3.82 -3.52 -3.01
C ALA A 70 3.44 -4.21 -4.33
N MET A 71 2.21 -4.03 -4.82
CA MET A 71 1.77 -4.54 -6.12
C MET A 71 2.62 -4.02 -7.29
N LYS A 72 2.99 -2.73 -7.27
CA LYS A 72 3.82 -2.14 -8.32
C LYS A 72 5.27 -2.65 -8.30
N LYS A 73 5.80 -2.96 -7.11
CA LYS A 73 7.21 -3.35 -6.93
C LYS A 73 7.44 -4.85 -6.99
N ILE A 74 6.52 -5.65 -6.45
CA ILE A 74 6.69 -7.09 -6.24
C ILE A 74 5.66 -7.88 -7.04
N GLY A 75 4.45 -7.35 -7.24
CA GLY A 75 3.34 -8.11 -7.80
C GLY A 75 2.58 -8.90 -6.73
N LYS A 76 2.05 -10.07 -7.07
CA LYS A 76 1.29 -10.96 -6.17
C LYS A 76 2.20 -11.85 -5.34
#